data_AF-A0A2N1AJ62-F1
#
_entry.id   AF-A0A2N1AJ62-F1
#
_cell.length_a   1.000
_cell.length_b   1.000
_cell.length_c   1.000
_cell.angle_alpha   90.00
_cell.angle_beta   90.00
_cell.angle_gamma   90.00
#
_symmetry.space_group_name_H-M   'P 1'
#
loop_
_entity.id
_entity.type
_entity.pdbx_description
1 polymer ?
#
loop_
_entity_poly.entity_id
_entity_poly.type
_entity_poly.pdbx_seq_one_letter_code
_entity_poly.pdbx_strand_id
1 'polypeptide(L)'
;MEPLMAVAIGLLYATAIFMMLRRSIVKLVIGLMLLSNAANLLIFTTAGMTRGAPPLIAEGMMQPPSGVADPLPQAVVLTAIVIAFGVLAFAVVLIRRAYEVVKADDLDKMKDTDT
;
A
#
# COMPACT_ATOMS: atom_id res chain seq x y z
N MET A 1 -10.78 12.96 14.40
CA MET A 1 -10.11 12.60 13.12
C MET A 1 -10.06 11.10 12.90
N GLU A 2 -9.86 10.30 13.95
CA GLU A 2 -9.81 8.84 13.83
C GLU A 2 -11.03 8.16 13.20
N PRO A 3 -12.29 8.51 13.51
CA PRO A 3 -13.45 7.87 12.87
C PRO A 3 -13.55 8.18 11.38
N LEU A 4 -13.11 9.37 10.94
CA LEU A 4 -13.07 9.74 9.52
C LEU A 4 -12.03 8.90 8.77
N MET A 5 -10.84 8.73 9.37
CA MET A 5 -9.80 7.88 8.80
C MET A 5 -10.23 6.42 8.74
N ALA A 6 -10.91 5.91 9.77
CA ALA A 6 -11.43 4.54 9.78
C ALA A 6 -12.40 4.29 8.62
N VAL A 7 -13.32 5.22 8.34
CA VAL A 7 -14.24 5.13 7.19
C VAL A 7 -13.47 5.20 5.86
N ALA A 8 -12.51 6.10 5.73
CA ALA A 8 -11.69 6.22 4.52
C ALA A 8 -10.87 4.94 4.24
N ILE A 9 -10.24 4.37 5.28
CA ILE A 9 -9.50 3.10 5.20
C ILE A 9 -10.44 1.97 4.80
N GLY A 10 -11.63 1.89 5.41
CA GLY A 10 -12.65 0.91 5.05
C GLY A 10 -13.06 0.99 3.58
N LEU A 11 -13.28 2.19 3.05
CA LEU A 11 -13.57 2.42 1.64
C LEU A 11 -12.40 2.03 0.72
N LEU A 12 -11.16 2.31 1.12
CA LEU A 12 -9.98 1.89 0.37
C LEU A 12 -9.85 0.37 0.33
N TYR A 13 -10.04 -0.33 1.45
CA TYR A 13 -10.06 -1.79 1.49
C TYR A 13 -11.17 -2.38 0.63
N ALA A 14 -12.39 -1.85 0.73
CA ALA A 14 -13.53 -2.30 -0.08
C ALA A 14 -13.25 -2.13 -1.58
N THR A 15 -12.71 -0.98 -1.97
CA THR A 15 -12.36 -0.68 -3.38
C THR A 15 -11.21 -1.58 -3.86
N ALA A 16 -10.17 -1.76 -3.05
CA ALA A 16 -9.03 -2.62 -3.36
C ALA A 16 -9.48 -4.07 -3.63
N ILE A 17 -10.26 -4.64 -2.71
CA ILE A 17 -10.79 -6.00 -2.83
C ILE A 17 -11.71 -6.11 -4.04
N PHE A 18 -12.60 -5.14 -4.24
CA PHE A 18 -13.48 -5.11 -5.41
C PHE A 18 -12.68 -5.11 -6.72
N MET A 19 -11.62 -4.31 -6.82
CA MET A 19 -10.77 -4.25 -8.01
C MET A 19 -9.98 -5.54 -8.24
N MET A 20 -9.49 -6.18 -7.17
CA MET A 20 -8.79 -7.47 -7.26
C MET A 20 -9.69 -8.59 -7.79
N LEU A 21 -10.99 -8.54 -7.53
CA LEU A 21 -11.97 -9.51 -8.03
C LEU A 21 -12.42 -9.26 -9.48
N ARG A 22 -11.92 -8.20 -10.14
CA ARG A 22 -12.25 -7.93 -11.54
C ARG A 22 -11.38 -8.75 -12.47
N ARG A 23 -11.96 -9.13 -13.61
CA ARG A 23 -11.33 -9.94 -14.65
C ARG A 23 -10.09 -9.34 -15.34
N SER A 24 -9.88 -8.03 -15.24
CA SER A 24 -8.77 -7.36 -15.92
C SER A 24 -7.55 -7.31 -15.01
N ILE A 25 -6.42 -7.70 -15.55
CA ILE A 25 -5.15 -7.80 -14.82
C ILE A 25 -4.68 -6.41 -14.39
N VAL A 26 -4.90 -5.40 -15.22
CA VAL A 26 -4.62 -4.00 -14.86
C VAL A 26 -5.42 -3.58 -13.62
N LYS A 27 -6.69 -4.00 -13.51
CA LYS A 27 -7.52 -3.70 -12.33
C LYS A 27 -7.02 -4.43 -11.09
N LEU A 28 -6.48 -5.64 -11.24
CA LEU A 28 -5.83 -6.37 -10.15
C LEU A 28 -4.63 -5.60 -9.61
N VAL A 29 -3.77 -5.06 -10.48
CA VAL A 29 -2.60 -4.24 -10.06
C VAL A 29 -3.04 -2.98 -9.31
N ILE A 30 -4.05 -2.28 -9.81
CA ILE A 30 -4.60 -1.11 -9.12
C ILE A 30 -5.20 -1.51 -7.76
N GLY A 31 -5.87 -2.65 -7.69
CA GLY A 31 -6.36 -3.23 -6.43
C GLY A 31 -5.23 -3.48 -5.42
N LEU A 32 -4.11 -4.07 -5.85
CA LEU A 32 -2.92 -4.27 -5.01
C LEU A 32 -2.31 -2.95 -4.53
N MET A 33 -2.23 -1.92 -5.41
CA MET A 33 -1.78 -0.59 -5.02
C MET A 33 -2.68 0.03 -3.95
N LEU A 34 -3.99 -0.02 -4.14
CA LEU A 34 -4.95 0.52 -3.18
C LEU A 34 -4.89 -0.24 -1.84
N LEU A 35 -4.74 -1.57 -1.88
CA LEU A 35 -4.61 -2.41 -0.70
C LEU A 35 -3.38 -2.02 0.14
N SER A 36 -2.23 -1.82 -0.52
CA SER A 36 -1.00 -1.40 0.15
C SER A 36 -1.15 -0.02 0.80
N ASN A 37 -1.76 0.93 0.10
CA ASN A 37 -2.03 2.26 0.66
C ASN A 37 -2.99 2.19 1.85
N ALA A 38 -4.05 1.37 1.77
CA ALA A 38 -4.99 1.16 2.87
C ALA A 38 -4.30 0.57 4.11
N ALA A 39 -3.42 -0.41 3.93
CA ALA A 39 -2.64 -1.01 5.01
C ALA A 39 -1.68 0.00 5.66
N ASN A 40 -1.00 0.83 4.86
CA ASN A 40 -0.11 1.88 5.37
C ASN A 40 -0.87 2.91 6.21
N LEU A 41 -2.05 3.34 5.74
CA LEU A 41 -2.92 4.27 6.48
C LEU A 41 -3.49 3.64 7.75
N LEU A 42 -3.80 2.34 7.72
CA LEU A 42 -4.25 1.61 8.90
C LEU A 42 -3.19 1.61 9.99
N ILE A 43 -1.95 1.20 9.66
CA ILE A 43 -0.82 1.21 10.60
C ILE A 43 -0.62 2.62 11.18
N PHE A 44 -0.61 3.63 10.31
CA PHE A 44 -0.43 5.02 10.71
C PHE A 44 -1.55 5.53 11.64
N THR A 45 -2.80 5.14 11.40
CA THR A 45 -3.94 5.56 12.22
C THR A 45 -3.97 4.84 13.57
N THR A 46 -3.63 3.55 13.60
CA THR A 46 -3.61 2.76 14.85
C THR A 46 -2.52 3.20 15.84
N ALA A 47 -1.50 3.89 15.35
CA ALA A 47 -0.42 4.42 16.15
C ALA A 47 -0.75 5.68 16.97
N GLY A 48 -1.94 6.24 16.80
CA GLY A 48 -2.35 7.46 17.47
C GLY A 48 -1.99 8.69 16.65
N MET A 49 -3.02 9.34 16.10
CA MET A 49 -2.87 10.52 15.24
C MET A 49 -2.75 11.81 16.07
N THR A 50 -1.82 11.83 17.00
CA THR A 50 -1.50 13.01 17.81
C THR A 50 -0.70 14.01 16.96
N ARG A 51 -1.12 15.28 16.95
CA ARG A 51 -0.33 16.36 16.35
C ARG A 51 0.89 16.63 17.21
N GLY A 52 1.95 15.86 16.97
CA GLY A 52 3.25 16.05 17.59
C GLY A 52 4.23 16.79 16.69
N ALA A 53 5.32 17.28 17.28
CA ALA A 53 6.48 17.73 16.52
C ALA A 53 7.12 16.52 15.78
N PRO A 54 7.80 16.74 14.63
CA PRO A 54 8.54 15.68 13.96
C PRO A 54 9.52 14.99 14.90
N PRO A 55 9.71 13.65 14.81
CA PRO A 55 10.66 12.91 15.65
C PRO A 55 12.11 13.14 15.22
N LEU A 56 12.55 14.39 15.38
CA LEU A 56 13.88 14.86 15.05
C LEU A 56 14.49 15.48 16.31
N ILE A 57 15.74 15.12 16.57
CA ILE A 57 16.53 15.70 17.65
C ILE A 57 17.25 16.93 17.06
N ALA A 58 17.02 18.10 17.65
CA ALA A 58 17.68 19.33 17.23
C ALA A 58 19.18 19.28 17.56
N GLU A 59 19.99 20.01 16.78
CA GLU A 59 21.44 20.08 17.01
C GLU A 59 21.75 20.59 18.43
N GLY A 60 22.59 19.84 19.17
CA GLY A 60 22.97 20.16 20.55
C GLY A 60 22.04 19.59 21.63
N MET A 61 20.94 18.93 21.27
CA MET A 61 20.04 18.27 22.22
C MET A 61 20.31 16.76 22.30
N MET A 62 20.21 16.20 23.51
CA MET A 62 20.32 14.75 23.74
C MET A 62 18.97 14.03 23.67
N GLN A 63 17.86 14.77 23.70
CA GLN A 63 16.50 14.23 23.72
C GLN A 63 15.58 15.06 22.81
N PRO A 64 14.58 14.42 22.18
CA PRO A 64 13.58 15.13 21.39
C PRO A 64 12.72 16.06 22.26
N PRO A 65 12.15 17.14 21.69
CA PRO A 65 11.17 17.99 22.38
C PRO A 65 10.00 17.17 22.94
N SER A 66 9.39 17.63 24.04
CA SER A 66 8.18 17.01 24.59
C SER A 66 7.02 17.09 23.58
N GLY A 67 6.27 16.01 23.39
CA GLY A 67 5.15 15.98 22.44
C GLY A 67 5.55 15.67 21.00
N VAL A 68 6.61 14.89 20.80
CA VAL A 68 7.00 14.36 19.49
C VAL A 68 6.11 13.17 19.09
N ALA A 69 5.83 13.04 17.78
CA ALA A 69 5.08 11.90 17.25
C ALA A 69 5.88 10.59 17.37
N ASP A 70 5.20 9.46 17.57
CA ASP A 70 5.86 8.15 17.66
C ASP A 70 6.63 7.83 16.36
N PRO A 71 7.96 7.59 16.43
CA PRO A 71 8.76 7.26 15.26
C PRO A 71 8.58 5.81 14.78
N LEU A 72 8.13 4.88 15.63
CA LEU A 72 8.02 3.46 15.27
C LEU A 72 7.06 3.21 14.10
N PRO A 73 5.82 3.72 14.11
CA PRO A 73 4.88 3.56 13.00
C PRO A 73 5.40 4.18 11.70
N GLN A 74 6.13 5.29 11.79
CA GLN A 74 6.68 5.98 10.62
C GLN A 74 7.75 5.14 9.93
N ALA A 75 8.65 4.54 10.72
CA ALA A 75 9.66 3.63 10.20
C ALA A 75 9.03 2.37 9.57
N VAL A 76 8.03 1.78 10.23
CA VAL A 76 7.31 0.60 9.73
C VAL A 76 6.60 0.90 8.39
N VAL A 77 5.91 2.04 8.30
CA VAL A 77 5.23 2.44 7.06
C VAL A 77 6.24 2.70 5.94
N LEU A 78 7.38 3.33 6.21
CA LEU A 78 8.42 3.54 5.22
C LEU A 78 8.96 2.20 4.67
N THR A 79 9.20 1.22 5.54
CA THR A 79 9.59 -0.14 5.12
C THR A 79 8.50 -0.81 4.27
N ALA A 80 7.23 -0.71 4.70
CA ALA A 80 6.10 -1.28 3.97
C ALA A 80 5.95 -0.69 2.56
N ILE A 81 6.17 0.63 2.41
CA ILE A 81 6.15 1.31 1.10
C ILE A 81 7.20 0.73 0.14
N VAL A 82 8.44 0.52 0.61
CA VAL A 82 9.52 0.00 -0.23
C VAL A 82 9.24 -1.44 -0.67
N ILE A 83 8.75 -2.28 0.25
CA ILE A 83 8.37 -3.68 -0.07
C ILE A 83 7.23 -3.69 -1.10
N ALA A 84 6.17 -2.91 -0.87
CA ALA A 84 5.04 -2.82 -1.78
C ALA A 84 5.45 -2.33 -3.17
N PHE A 85 6.36 -1.36 -3.25
CA PHE A 85 6.92 -0.88 -4.50
C PHE A 85 7.66 -2.01 -5.25
N GLY A 86 8.50 -2.79 -4.57
CA GLY A 86 9.20 -3.92 -5.17
C GLY A 86 8.24 -4.99 -5.73
N VAL A 87 7.24 -5.37 -4.94
CA VAL A 87 6.21 -6.33 -5.36
C VAL A 87 5.40 -5.79 -6.55
N LEU A 88 5.06 -4.50 -6.55
CA LEU A 88 4.32 -3.86 -7.63
C LEU A 88 5.13 -3.81 -8.93
N ALA A 89 6.40 -3.41 -8.85
CA ALA A 89 7.29 -3.37 -10.01
C ALA A 89 7.45 -4.77 -10.62
N PHE A 90 7.64 -5.79 -9.78
CA PHE A 90 7.67 -7.17 -10.21
C PHE A 90 6.36 -7.60 -10.88
N ALA A 91 5.21 -7.31 -10.25
CA ALA A 91 3.89 -7.65 -10.79
C ALA A 91 3.67 -7.01 -12.17
N VAL A 92 4.01 -5.73 -12.36
CA VAL A 92 3.86 -5.04 -13.65
C VAL A 92 4.71 -5.70 -14.74
N VAL A 93 5.95 -6.06 -14.44
CA VAL A 93 6.83 -6.76 -15.40
C VAL A 93 6.28 -8.15 -15.73
N LEU A 94 5.84 -8.90 -14.72
CA LEU A 94 5.24 -10.23 -14.89
C LEU A 94 4.00 -10.17 -15.77
N ILE A 95 3.12 -9.20 -15.53
CA ILE A 95 1.89 -8.99 -16.28
C ILE A 95 2.18 -8.63 -17.72
N ARG A 96 3.17 -7.75 -17.95
CA ARG A 96 3.62 -7.44 -19.30
C ARG A 96 4.09 -8.71 -20.03
N ARG A 97 4.88 -9.56 -19.37
CA ARG A 97 5.33 -10.84 -19.96
C ARG A 97 4.17 -11.79 -20.21
N ALA A 98 3.24 -11.93 -19.28
CA ALA A 98 2.04 -12.76 -19.44
C ALA A 98 1.19 -12.28 -20.62
N TYR A 99 1.04 -10.97 -20.81
CA TYR A 99 0.33 -10.41 -21.94
C TYR A 99 1.07 -10.65 -23.27
N GLU A 100 2.40 -10.57 -23.31
CA GLU A 100 3.19 -10.89 -24.52
C GLU A 100 2.99 -12.34 -24.98
N VAL A 101 2.83 -13.28 -24.03
CA VAL A 101 2.62 -14.71 -24.32
C VAL A 101 1.16 -15.02 -24.66
N VAL A 102 0.22 -14.65 -23.79
CA VAL A 102 -1.19 -15.05 -23.88
C VAL A 102 -2.01 -14.12 -24.78
N LYS A 103 -1.55 -12.87 -24.99
CA LYS A 103 -2.25 -11.81 -25.75
C LYS A 103 -3.70 -11.55 -25.29
N ALA A 104 -4.00 -11.86 -24.03
CA ALA A 104 -5.28 -11.59 -23.40
C ALA A 104 -5.06 -10.82 -22.09
N ASP A 105 -5.96 -9.87 -21.78
CA ASP A 105 -6.03 -9.16 -20.49
C ASP A 105 -7.12 -9.74 -19.57
N ASP A 106 -7.92 -10.68 -20.07
CA ASP A 106 -8.98 -11.34 -19.31
C ASP A 106 -8.43 -12.56 -18.59
N LEU A 107 -8.40 -12.50 -17.26
CA LEU A 107 -7.93 -13.57 -16.39
C LEU A 107 -8.63 -14.91 -16.67
N ASP A 108 -9.92 -14.90 -17.01
CA ASP A 108 -10.67 -16.14 -17.31
C ASP A 108 -10.26 -16.77 -18.64
N LYS A 109 -9.59 -16.01 -19.52
CA LYS A 109 -9.08 -16.48 -20.82
C LYS A 109 -7.62 -16.92 -20.77
N MET A 110 -6.92 -16.69 -19.65
CA MET A 110 -5.56 -17.16 -19.43
C MET A 110 -5.52 -18.64 -19.07
N LYS A 111 -5.94 -19.50 -20.01
CA LYS A 111 -6.01 -20.95 -19.83
C LYS A 111 -4.95 -21.73 -20.60
N ASP A 112 -4.27 -21.09 -21.55
CA ASP A 112 -3.16 -21.71 -22.28
C ASP A 112 -1.89 -21.67 -21.44
N THR A 113 -1.36 -22.85 -21.16
CA THR A 113 0.04 -23.07 -20.79
C THR A 113 0.77 -23.53 -22.04
N ASP A 114 2.01 -23.04 -22.20
CA ASP A 114 2.95 -23.27 -23.31
C ASP A 114 2.70 -24.61 -24.06
N THR A 115 2.29 -24.52 -25.32
CA THR A 115 2.25 -25.63 -26.30
C THR A 115 3.13 -25.29 -27.49
#